data_AF-A0AAC9QX75-F1
#
_entry.id   AF-A0AAC9QX75-F1
#
_cell.length_a   1.000
_cell.length_b   1.000
_cell.length_c   1.000
_cell.angle_alpha   90.00
_cell.angle_beta   90.00
_cell.angle_gamma   90.00
#
_symmetry.space_group_name_H-M   'P 1'
#
loop_
_entity.id
_entity.type
_entity.pdbx_description
1 polymer ?
#
loop_
_entity_poly.entity_id
_entity_poly.type
_entity_poly.pdbx_seq_one_letter_code
_entity_poly.pdbx_strand_id
1 'polypeptide(L)'
;MISVEEKLGVFTQYLLRKQREWGKQTINTAKDKKLEMVKASGEKIKEEKRSIEERGYHVIFRDKNKIIAQGKNTAKTELLEEKSRILEDFKQAVLDEARNYVGTEIYRGYLVKCLEKVPSILRDRRDIIIFVNDPDSAFVKQNASRVLPDYTITFDALPAGTIGGIVVRDTDNRINCDFTVENLVRTNYKTIGMYLNEVMEKQVG
;
A
#
# COMPACT_ATOMS: atom_id res chain seq x y z
N MET A 1 -16.11 -112.01 -10.02
CA MET A 1 -15.12 -111.34 -10.88
C MET A 1 -15.82 -110.16 -11.51
N ILE A 2 -15.40 -108.93 -11.22
CA ILE A 2 -16.07 -107.70 -11.69
C ILE A 2 -15.85 -107.56 -13.20
N SER A 3 -16.91 -107.29 -13.97
CA SER A 3 -16.87 -107.10 -15.44
C SER A 3 -16.01 -105.89 -15.83
N VAL A 4 -15.40 -105.93 -17.03
CA VAL A 4 -14.67 -104.78 -17.59
C VAL A 4 -15.58 -103.54 -17.71
N GLU A 5 -16.86 -103.75 -18.00
CA GLU A 5 -17.88 -102.69 -18.10
C GLU A 5 -18.16 -102.04 -16.73
N GLU A 6 -18.21 -102.84 -15.66
CA GLU A 6 -18.38 -102.33 -14.29
C GLU A 6 -17.17 -101.50 -13.86
N LYS A 7 -15.95 -101.91 -14.22
CA LYS A 7 -14.73 -101.12 -13.96
C LYS A 7 -14.72 -99.78 -14.72
N LEU A 8 -15.16 -99.78 -15.98
CA LEU A 8 -15.30 -98.56 -16.78
C LEU A 8 -16.36 -97.62 -16.19
N GLY A 9 -17.48 -98.17 -15.69
CA GLY A 9 -18.51 -97.39 -14.99
C GLY A 9 -17.98 -96.71 -13.73
N VAL A 10 -17.27 -97.44 -12.87
CA VAL A 10 -16.66 -96.90 -11.64
C VAL A 10 -15.59 -95.85 -11.95
N PHE A 11 -14.74 -96.08 -12.96
CA PHE A 11 -13.71 -95.12 -13.36
C PHE A 11 -14.32 -93.83 -13.95
N THR A 12 -15.38 -93.95 -14.74
CA THR A 12 -16.11 -92.81 -15.30
C THR A 12 -16.77 -91.98 -14.20
N GLN A 13 -17.42 -92.62 -13.22
CA GLN A 13 -17.98 -91.93 -12.06
C GLN A 13 -16.89 -91.23 -11.22
N TYR A 14 -15.74 -91.87 -11.03
CA TYR A 14 -14.61 -91.28 -10.34
C TYR A 14 -14.08 -90.03 -11.06
N LEU A 15 -13.88 -90.10 -12.38
CA LEU A 15 -13.47 -88.94 -13.18
C LEU A 15 -14.50 -87.82 -13.14
N LEU A 16 -15.79 -88.13 -13.27
CA LEU A 16 -16.86 -87.14 -13.16
C LEU A 16 -16.91 -86.47 -11.78
N ARG A 17 -16.72 -87.23 -10.71
CA ARG A 17 -16.65 -86.68 -9.34
C ARG A 17 -15.46 -85.76 -9.18
N LYS A 18 -14.27 -86.19 -9.63
CA LYS A 18 -13.04 -85.41 -9.58
C LYS A 18 -13.16 -84.11 -10.38
N GLN A 19 -13.75 -84.16 -11.58
CA GLN A 19 -14.00 -82.98 -12.41
C GLN A 19 -15.02 -82.03 -11.76
N ARG A 20 -16.07 -82.56 -11.12
CA ARG A 20 -17.03 -81.73 -10.36
C ARG A 20 -16.39 -81.05 -9.16
N GLU A 21 -15.57 -81.75 -8.40
CA GLU A 21 -14.82 -81.15 -7.27
C GLU A 21 -13.87 -80.06 -7.75
N TRP A 22 -13.12 -80.32 -8.82
CA TRP A 22 -12.18 -79.35 -9.37
C TRP A 22 -12.88 -78.12 -9.95
N GLY A 23 -13.99 -78.32 -10.67
CA GLY A 23 -14.84 -77.23 -11.15
C GLY A 23 -15.43 -76.40 -10.00
N LYS A 24 -15.89 -77.05 -8.93
CA LYS A 24 -16.40 -76.37 -7.73
C LYS A 24 -15.31 -75.56 -7.01
N GLN A 25 -14.11 -76.10 -6.87
CA GLN A 25 -12.95 -75.39 -6.31
C GLN A 25 -12.56 -74.18 -7.17
N THR A 26 -12.56 -74.34 -8.50
CA THR A 26 -12.24 -73.24 -9.42
C THR A 26 -13.26 -72.11 -9.32
N ILE A 27 -14.56 -72.45 -9.28
CA ILE A 27 -15.64 -71.47 -9.12
C ILE A 27 -15.55 -70.74 -7.77
N ASN A 28 -15.27 -71.47 -6.69
CA ASN A 28 -15.13 -70.86 -5.36
C ASN A 28 -13.93 -69.91 -5.32
N THR A 29 -12.78 -70.34 -5.82
CA THR A 29 -11.58 -69.49 -5.91
C THR A 29 -11.85 -68.22 -6.74
N ALA A 30 -12.59 -68.33 -7.84
CA ALA A 30 -12.96 -67.18 -8.65
C ALA A 30 -13.92 -66.23 -7.92
N LYS A 31 -14.87 -66.76 -7.13
CA LYS A 31 -15.76 -65.95 -6.29
C LYS A 31 -15.00 -65.21 -5.19
N ASP A 32 -14.06 -65.88 -4.54
CA ASP A 32 -13.25 -65.28 -3.46
C ASP A 32 -12.36 -64.15 -4.02
N LYS A 33 -11.68 -64.40 -5.14
CA LYS A 33 -10.91 -63.36 -5.85
C LYS A 33 -11.77 -62.17 -6.27
N LYS A 34 -12.99 -62.42 -6.79
CA LYS A 34 -13.92 -61.33 -7.14
C LYS A 34 -14.27 -60.49 -5.90
N LEU A 35 -14.55 -61.15 -4.77
CA LEU A 35 -14.87 -60.48 -3.51
C LEU A 35 -13.70 -59.62 -3.00
N GLU A 36 -12.48 -60.14 -3.06
CA GLU A 36 -11.26 -59.39 -2.71
C GLU A 36 -11.04 -58.19 -3.63
N MET A 37 -11.19 -58.37 -4.94
CA MET A 37 -11.04 -57.26 -5.91
C MET A 37 -12.08 -56.16 -5.68
N VAL A 38 -13.33 -56.52 -5.37
CA VAL A 38 -14.39 -55.54 -5.06
C VAL A 38 -14.06 -54.79 -3.77
N LYS A 39 -13.59 -55.48 -2.72
CA LYS A 39 -13.16 -54.83 -1.47
C LYS A 39 -11.99 -53.88 -1.69
N ALA A 40 -10.93 -54.34 -2.36
CA ALA A 40 -9.74 -53.54 -2.64
C ALA A 40 -10.06 -52.31 -3.51
N SER A 41 -10.94 -52.45 -4.50
CA SER A 41 -11.43 -51.33 -5.31
C SER A 41 -12.23 -50.33 -4.47
N GLY A 42 -13.11 -50.83 -3.59
CA GLY A 42 -13.88 -49.98 -2.67
C GLY A 42 -13.01 -49.20 -1.69
N GLU A 43 -11.93 -49.79 -1.20
CA GLU A 43 -10.95 -49.12 -0.34
C GLU A 43 -10.18 -48.03 -1.11
N LYS A 44 -9.70 -48.34 -2.32
CA LYS A 44 -9.05 -47.34 -3.19
C LYS A 44 -9.94 -46.13 -3.47
N ILE A 45 -11.21 -46.36 -3.82
CA ILE A 45 -12.16 -45.27 -4.09
C ILE A 45 -12.36 -44.40 -2.83
N LYS A 46 -12.42 -45.00 -1.64
CA LYS A 46 -12.53 -44.25 -0.39
C LYS A 46 -11.30 -43.39 -0.13
N GLU A 47 -10.11 -43.94 -0.36
CA GLU A 47 -8.84 -43.23 -0.18
C GLU A 47 -8.70 -42.07 -1.17
N GLU A 48 -9.02 -42.30 -2.44
CA GLU A 48 -9.03 -41.25 -3.48
C GLU A 48 -10.03 -40.15 -3.15
N LYS A 49 -11.25 -40.52 -2.72
CA LYS A 49 -12.27 -39.55 -2.29
C LYS A 49 -11.74 -38.67 -1.15
N ARG A 50 -11.16 -39.28 -0.12
CA ARG A 50 -10.59 -38.55 1.02
C ARG A 50 -9.46 -37.61 0.58
N SER A 51 -8.57 -38.07 -0.29
CA SER A 51 -7.49 -37.24 -0.84
C SER A 51 -8.01 -36.05 -1.64
N ILE A 52 -9.10 -36.22 -2.39
CA ILE A 52 -9.76 -35.12 -3.12
C ILE A 52 -10.37 -34.13 -2.15
N GLU A 53 -11.07 -34.60 -1.12
CA GLU A 53 -11.69 -33.75 -0.08
C GLU A 53 -10.64 -32.94 0.68
N GLU A 54 -9.54 -33.56 1.12
CA GLU A 54 -8.45 -32.89 1.82
C GLU A 54 -7.78 -31.82 0.94
N ARG A 55 -7.48 -32.13 -0.33
CA ARG A 55 -6.97 -31.15 -1.29
C ARG A 55 -7.95 -30.00 -1.51
N GLY A 56 -9.24 -30.32 -1.66
CA GLY A 56 -10.30 -29.32 -1.80
C GLY A 56 -10.36 -28.38 -0.61
N TYR A 57 -10.26 -28.91 0.62
CA TYR A 57 -10.23 -28.12 1.84
C TYR A 57 -9.03 -27.14 1.86
N HIS A 58 -7.84 -27.62 1.52
CA HIS A 58 -6.64 -26.76 1.45
C HIS A 58 -6.76 -25.64 0.42
N VAL A 59 -7.32 -25.94 -0.77
CA VAL A 59 -7.56 -24.93 -1.81
C VAL A 59 -8.56 -23.89 -1.33
N ILE A 60 -9.71 -24.31 -0.79
CA ILE A 60 -10.74 -23.41 -0.26
C ILE A 60 -10.16 -22.52 0.84
N PHE A 61 -9.40 -23.09 1.77
CA PHE A 61 -8.81 -22.34 2.87
C PHE A 61 -7.78 -21.31 2.39
N ARG A 62 -6.92 -21.70 1.45
CA ARG A 62 -5.95 -20.78 0.83
C ARG A 62 -6.66 -19.65 0.10
N ASP A 63 -7.67 -19.96 -0.69
CA ASP A 63 -8.39 -18.98 -1.50
C ASP A 63 -9.20 -18.02 -0.60
N LYS A 64 -9.81 -18.54 0.48
CA LYS A 64 -10.43 -17.72 1.52
C LYS A 64 -9.44 -16.73 2.12
N ASN A 65 -8.26 -17.18 2.53
CA ASN A 65 -7.25 -16.31 3.11
C ASN A 65 -6.74 -15.27 2.10
N LYS A 66 -6.60 -15.65 0.83
CA LYS A 66 -6.25 -14.73 -0.26
C LYS A 66 -7.31 -13.63 -0.40
N ILE A 67 -8.59 -13.99 -0.45
CA ILE A 67 -9.70 -13.02 -0.55
C ILE A 67 -9.70 -12.07 0.66
N ILE A 68 -9.54 -12.60 1.87
CA ILE A 68 -9.49 -11.77 3.10
C ILE A 68 -8.29 -10.81 3.05
N ALA A 69 -7.11 -11.29 2.65
CA ALA A 69 -5.92 -10.45 2.55
C ALA A 69 -6.08 -9.36 1.48
N GLN A 70 -6.66 -9.71 0.32
CA GLN A 70 -6.97 -8.76 -0.74
C GLN A 70 -7.95 -7.70 -0.24
N GLY A 71 -9.06 -8.10 0.40
CA GLY A 71 -10.04 -7.15 0.96
C GLY A 71 -9.43 -6.21 2.00
N LYS A 72 -8.57 -6.72 2.89
CA LYS A 72 -7.84 -5.89 3.87
C LYS A 72 -6.90 -4.89 3.19
N ASN A 73 -6.19 -5.31 2.15
CA ASN A 73 -5.29 -4.42 1.42
C ASN A 73 -6.07 -3.34 0.66
N THR A 74 -7.16 -3.71 -0.01
CA THR A 74 -8.03 -2.75 -0.72
C THR A 74 -8.58 -1.70 0.25
N ALA A 75 -9.17 -2.12 1.37
CA ALA A 75 -9.70 -1.20 2.37
C ALA A 75 -8.61 -0.27 2.95
N LYS A 76 -7.40 -0.81 3.17
CA LYS A 76 -6.27 0.00 3.64
C LYS A 76 -5.82 1.03 2.59
N THR A 77 -5.78 0.65 1.33
CA THR A 77 -5.43 1.55 0.23
C THR A 77 -6.46 2.67 0.11
N GLU A 78 -7.75 2.34 0.07
CA GLU A 78 -8.84 3.32 0.02
C GLU A 78 -8.78 4.31 1.19
N LEU A 79 -8.50 3.82 2.40
CA LEU A 79 -8.33 4.68 3.58
C LEU A 79 -7.14 5.64 3.43
N LEU A 80 -6.02 5.17 2.90
CA LEU A 80 -4.83 6.00 2.68
C LEU A 80 -5.03 7.04 1.58
N GLU A 81 -5.77 6.68 0.53
CA GLU A 81 -6.15 7.59 -0.55
C GLU A 81 -7.05 8.71 -0.04
N GLU A 82 -8.06 8.38 0.76
CA GLU A 82 -8.96 9.39 1.33
C GLU A 82 -8.23 10.30 2.32
N LYS A 83 -7.36 9.75 3.18
CA LYS A 83 -6.49 10.54 4.06
C LYS A 83 -5.59 11.49 3.27
N SER A 84 -5.04 11.03 2.15
CA SER A 84 -4.19 11.86 1.29
C SER A 84 -4.98 12.99 0.63
N ARG A 85 -6.23 12.73 0.21
CA ARG A 85 -7.14 13.75 -0.33
C ARG A 85 -7.44 14.82 0.72
N ILE A 86 -7.87 14.41 1.92
CA ILE A 86 -8.17 15.34 3.02
C ILE A 86 -6.94 16.18 3.38
N LEU A 87 -5.75 15.58 3.40
CA LEU A 87 -4.51 16.31 3.65
C LEU A 87 -4.24 17.37 2.58
N GLU A 88 -4.49 17.05 1.31
CA GLU A 88 -4.29 18.00 0.21
C GLU A 88 -5.31 19.15 0.27
N ASP A 89 -6.58 18.84 0.51
CA ASP A 89 -7.63 19.84 0.72
C ASP A 89 -7.28 20.75 1.90
N PHE A 90 -6.75 20.19 2.99
CA PHE A 90 -6.33 20.96 4.15
C PHE A 90 -5.13 21.87 3.85
N LYS A 91 -4.13 21.39 3.10
CA LYS A 91 -3.02 22.25 2.66
C LYS A 91 -3.51 23.40 1.80
N GLN A 92 -4.47 23.14 0.90
CA GLN A 92 -5.06 24.17 0.07
C GLN A 92 -5.82 25.20 0.92
N ALA A 93 -6.60 24.75 1.91
CA ALA A 93 -7.28 25.64 2.85
C ALA A 93 -6.28 26.51 3.65
N VAL A 94 -5.14 25.96 4.07
CA VAL A 94 -4.07 26.72 4.72
C VAL A 94 -3.48 27.78 3.77
N LEU A 95 -3.27 27.45 2.50
CA LEU A 95 -2.79 28.41 1.50
C LEU A 95 -3.81 29.51 1.22
N ASP A 96 -5.10 29.16 1.15
CA ASP A 96 -6.18 30.11 0.94
C ASP A 96 -6.28 31.09 2.12
N GLU A 97 -6.19 30.59 3.36
CA GLU A 97 -6.17 31.44 4.55
C GLU A 97 -4.88 32.27 4.64
N ALA A 98 -3.77 31.73 4.17
CA ALA A 98 -2.52 32.47 4.08
C ALA A 98 -2.61 33.67 3.11
N ARG A 99 -3.52 33.65 2.12
CA ARG A 99 -3.81 34.84 1.30
C ARG A 99 -4.54 35.92 2.10
N ASN A 100 -5.44 35.55 3.01
CA ASN A 100 -6.11 36.50 3.90
C ASN A 100 -5.14 37.12 4.92
N TYR A 101 -4.09 36.39 5.29
CA TYR A 101 -3.02 36.87 6.16
C TYR A 101 -2.15 37.95 5.48
N VAL A 102 -1.95 37.89 4.17
CA VAL A 102 -1.17 38.88 3.42
C VAL A 102 -1.87 40.25 3.45
N GLY A 103 -1.09 41.31 3.66
CA GLY A 103 -1.60 42.67 3.82
C GLY A 103 -2.01 43.04 5.24
N THR A 104 -2.06 42.08 6.18
CA THR A 104 -2.29 42.37 7.60
C THR A 104 -1.07 42.97 8.29
N GLU A 105 -1.27 43.61 9.45
CA GLU A 105 -0.16 44.15 10.25
C GLU A 105 0.76 43.04 10.79
N ILE A 106 0.20 41.87 11.10
CA ILE A 106 0.97 40.71 11.55
C ILE A 106 1.92 40.24 10.42
N TYR A 107 1.42 40.21 9.18
CA TYR A 107 2.23 39.91 8.01
C TYR A 107 3.37 40.91 7.77
N ARG A 108 3.11 42.21 7.95
CA ARG A 108 4.18 43.22 7.90
C ARG A 108 5.26 42.98 8.94
N GLY A 109 4.87 42.61 10.16
CA GLY A 109 5.81 42.18 11.19
C GLY A 109 6.63 40.95 10.80
N TYR A 110 6.03 40.00 10.09
CA TYR A 110 6.74 38.85 9.51
C TYR A 110 7.78 39.28 8.46
N LEU A 111 7.44 40.19 7.54
CA LEU A 111 8.37 40.69 6.52
C LEU A 111 9.62 41.33 7.14
N VAL A 112 9.44 42.13 8.20
CA VAL A 112 10.57 42.72 8.93
C VAL A 112 11.46 41.64 9.55
N LYS A 113 10.88 40.63 10.21
CA LYS A 113 11.64 39.50 10.76
C LYS A 113 12.39 38.71 9.69
N CYS A 114 11.85 38.63 8.48
CA CYS A 114 12.55 37.98 7.36
C CYS A 114 13.79 38.78 6.95
N LEU A 115 13.68 40.11 6.86
CA LEU A 115 14.83 40.98 6.58
C LEU A 115 15.90 40.86 7.68
N GLU A 116 15.51 40.79 8.95
CA GLU A 116 16.44 40.62 10.08
C GLU A 116 17.22 39.30 10.04
N LYS A 117 16.69 38.27 9.37
CA LYS A 117 17.38 36.97 9.21
C LYS A 117 18.43 36.99 8.11
N VAL A 118 18.31 37.90 7.13
CA VAL A 118 19.18 37.95 5.94
C VAL A 118 20.68 37.98 6.29
N PRO A 119 21.16 38.79 7.26
CA PRO A 119 22.59 38.85 7.57
C PRO A 119 23.16 37.53 8.09
N SER A 120 22.37 36.79 8.86
CA SER A 120 22.79 35.49 9.39
C SER A 120 23.00 34.43 8.30
N ILE A 121 22.29 34.55 7.18
CA ILE A 121 22.33 33.59 6.08
C ILE A 121 23.36 34.00 5.02
N LEU A 122 23.37 35.28 4.62
CA LEU A 122 24.27 35.78 3.57
C LEU A 122 25.66 36.13 4.06
N ARG A 123 25.84 36.31 5.37
CA ARG A 123 27.12 36.62 6.03
C ARG A 123 27.82 37.81 5.36
N ASP A 124 28.95 37.57 4.69
CA ASP A 124 29.81 38.60 4.11
C ASP A 124 29.33 39.11 2.75
N ARG A 125 28.30 38.49 2.14
CA ARG A 125 27.76 38.93 0.85
C ARG A 125 26.83 40.11 1.05
N ARG A 126 27.31 41.31 0.71
CA ARG A 126 26.59 42.58 0.93
C ARG A 126 25.81 43.08 -0.27
N ASP A 127 26.12 42.60 -1.48
CA ASP A 127 25.38 42.93 -2.69
C ASP A 127 24.24 41.93 -2.91
N ILE A 128 23.00 42.41 -2.80
CA ILE A 128 21.80 41.56 -2.77
C ILE A 128 20.67 42.09 -3.65
N ILE A 129 19.84 41.16 -4.10
CA ILE A 129 18.59 41.42 -4.82
C ILE A 129 17.43 40.91 -3.96
N ILE A 130 16.50 41.80 -3.62
CA ILE A 130 15.27 41.47 -2.90
C ILE A 130 14.12 41.43 -3.89
N PHE A 131 13.53 40.25 -4.08
CA PHE A 131 12.32 40.03 -4.84
C PHE A 131 11.11 40.19 -3.93
N VAL A 132 10.17 41.04 -4.32
CA VAL A 132 8.96 41.35 -3.54
C VAL A 132 7.77 41.62 -4.48
N ASN A 133 6.56 41.38 -3.99
CA ASN A 133 5.33 41.74 -4.71
C ASN A 133 5.11 43.28 -4.69
N ASP A 134 4.45 43.81 -5.71
CA ASP A 134 4.17 45.25 -5.82
C ASP A 134 3.47 45.87 -4.59
N PRO A 135 2.43 45.25 -3.98
CA PRO A 135 1.75 45.81 -2.81
C PRO A 135 2.68 45.99 -1.60
N ASP A 136 3.69 45.13 -1.47
CA ASP A 136 4.62 45.12 -0.34
C ASP A 136 5.91 45.91 -0.63
N SER A 137 6.15 46.24 -1.90
CA SER A 137 7.41 46.84 -2.38
C SER A 137 7.80 48.10 -1.62
N ALA A 138 6.86 49.03 -1.40
CA ALA A 138 7.12 50.28 -0.69
C ALA A 138 7.52 50.03 0.79
N PHE A 139 6.79 49.13 1.46
CA PHE A 139 7.04 48.78 2.86
C PHE A 139 8.39 48.08 3.04
N VAL A 140 8.70 47.12 2.16
CA VAL A 140 9.94 46.36 2.19
C VAL A 140 11.13 47.25 1.86
N LYS A 141 11.05 48.13 0.85
CA LYS A 141 12.11 49.10 0.53
C LYS A 141 12.46 49.98 1.72
N GLN A 142 11.46 50.53 2.40
CA GLN A 142 11.67 51.39 3.57
C GLN A 142 12.35 50.63 4.72
N ASN A 143 11.92 49.41 5.02
CA ASN A 143 12.46 48.64 6.14
C ASN A 143 13.80 47.99 5.81
N ALA A 144 14.04 47.59 4.57
CA ALA A 144 15.31 47.00 4.14
C ALA A 144 16.47 47.98 4.35
N SER A 145 16.32 49.26 3.98
CA SER A 145 17.36 50.27 4.22
C SER A 145 17.66 50.50 5.71
N ARG A 146 16.69 50.25 6.60
CA ARG A 146 16.86 50.39 8.05
C ARG A 146 17.50 49.16 8.69
N VAL A 147 17.07 47.96 8.27
CA VAL A 147 17.49 46.68 8.85
C VAL A 147 18.81 46.20 8.27
N LEU A 148 19.11 46.58 7.02
CA LEU A 148 20.28 46.15 6.26
C LEU A 148 21.09 47.38 5.78
N PRO A 149 21.57 48.26 6.69
CA PRO A 149 22.24 49.51 6.31
C PRO A 149 23.56 49.29 5.56
N ASP A 150 24.24 48.16 5.82
CA ASP A 150 25.55 47.82 5.23
C ASP A 150 25.43 47.01 3.93
N TYR A 151 24.22 46.86 3.37
CA TYR A 151 23.98 46.07 2.16
C TYR A 151 23.69 46.98 0.96
N THR A 152 24.24 46.62 -0.20
CA THR A 152 23.82 47.19 -1.49
C THR A 152 22.61 46.41 -1.97
N ILE A 153 21.45 47.06 -2.01
CA ILE A 153 20.17 46.38 -2.26
C ILE A 153 19.58 46.83 -3.60
N THR A 154 19.33 45.87 -4.49
CA THR A 154 18.45 46.06 -5.64
C THR A 154 17.13 45.34 -5.40
N PHE A 155 16.07 45.83 -6.05
CA PHE A 155 14.73 45.28 -5.92
C PHE A 155 14.23 44.79 -7.26
N ASP A 156 13.58 43.63 -7.23
CA ASP A 156 12.94 43.04 -8.39
C ASP A 156 11.57 42.47 -8.01
N ALA A 157 10.75 42.15 -9.01
CA ALA A 157 9.41 41.61 -8.80
C ALA A 157 9.46 40.10 -8.56
N LEU A 158 8.63 39.60 -7.64
CA LEU A 158 8.37 38.17 -7.53
C LEU A 158 7.59 37.65 -8.75
N PRO A 159 7.68 36.33 -9.05
CA PRO A 159 6.86 35.71 -10.07
C PRO A 159 5.36 35.96 -9.84
N ALA A 160 4.62 36.19 -10.92
CA ALA A 160 3.18 36.35 -10.87
C ALA A 160 2.51 35.13 -10.21
N GLY A 161 1.57 35.39 -9.30
CA GLY A 161 0.86 34.34 -8.55
C GLY A 161 1.46 33.98 -7.20
N THR A 162 2.59 34.58 -6.81
CA THR A 162 3.14 34.45 -5.46
C THR A 162 2.23 35.16 -4.45
N ILE A 163 1.78 34.45 -3.42
CA ILE A 163 0.87 34.92 -2.36
C ILE A 163 1.49 36.09 -1.60
N GLY A 164 2.76 35.98 -1.21
CA GLY A 164 3.49 37.04 -0.52
C GLY A 164 4.83 36.59 0.04
N GLY A 165 5.46 37.46 0.81
CA GLY A 165 6.79 37.29 1.35
C GLY A 165 7.87 37.94 0.49
N ILE A 166 9.11 37.54 0.73
CA ILE A 166 10.28 38.03 -0.01
C ILE A 166 11.19 36.87 -0.38
N VAL A 167 11.91 37.03 -1.47
CA VAL A 167 13.05 36.18 -1.80
C VAL A 167 14.29 37.07 -1.84
N VAL A 168 15.38 36.64 -1.21
CA VAL A 168 16.64 37.41 -1.17
C VAL A 168 17.74 36.58 -1.79
N ARG A 169 18.42 37.14 -2.77
CA ARG A 169 19.57 36.51 -3.45
C ARG A 169 20.78 37.40 -3.38
N ASP A 170 21.96 36.82 -3.35
CA ASP A 170 23.17 37.56 -3.69
C ASP A 170 23.21 37.84 -5.20
N THR A 171 23.93 38.89 -5.61
CA THR A 171 24.08 39.25 -7.03
C THR A 171 24.78 38.17 -7.86
N ASP A 172 25.61 37.33 -7.22
CA ASP A 172 26.25 36.17 -7.84
C ASP A 172 25.33 34.94 -7.95
N ASN A 173 24.10 35.02 -7.42
CA ASN A 173 23.09 33.96 -7.43
C ASN A 173 23.57 32.61 -6.83
N ARG A 174 24.49 32.66 -5.86
CA ARG A 174 25.03 31.47 -5.16
C ARG A 174 24.26 31.15 -3.88
N ILE A 175 23.62 32.14 -3.25
CA ILE A 175 22.83 31.95 -2.03
C ILE A 175 21.46 32.57 -2.23
N ASN A 176 20.41 31.77 -1.99
CA ASN A 176 19.02 32.17 -2.12
C ASN A 176 18.27 31.88 -0.82
N CYS A 177 17.60 32.90 -0.29
CA CYS A 177 16.75 32.82 0.89
C CYS A 177 15.29 33.00 0.45
N ASP A 178 14.52 31.92 0.46
CA ASP A 178 13.10 31.97 0.12
C ASP A 178 12.26 32.13 1.40
N PHE A 179 11.72 33.33 1.61
CA PHE A 179 10.82 33.65 2.72
C PHE A 179 9.38 33.87 2.24
N THR A 180 9.01 33.31 1.09
CA THR A 180 7.63 33.34 0.61
C THR A 180 6.70 32.64 1.60
N VAL A 181 5.45 33.08 1.62
CA VAL A 181 4.41 32.48 2.45
C VAL A 181 4.19 31.01 2.05
N GLU A 182 4.29 30.71 0.77
CA GLU A 182 4.22 29.36 0.22
C GLU A 182 5.37 28.49 0.72
N ASN A 183 6.60 29.02 0.76
CA ASN A 183 7.72 28.27 1.32
C ASN A 183 7.55 28.06 2.83
N LEU A 184 7.01 29.05 3.56
CA LEU A 184 6.69 28.89 4.97
C LEU A 184 5.67 27.76 5.19
N VAL A 185 4.60 27.71 4.40
CA VAL A 185 3.60 26.65 4.48
C VAL A 185 4.21 25.29 4.09
N ARG A 186 4.96 25.24 2.98
CA ARG A 186 5.60 24.02 2.46
C ARG A 186 6.61 23.41 3.44
N THR A 187 7.47 24.24 4.03
CA THR A 187 8.47 23.78 5.02
C THR A 187 7.82 23.25 6.29
N ASN A 188 6.57 23.63 6.56
CA ASN A 188 5.79 23.18 7.71
C ASN A 188 4.75 22.10 7.37
N TYR A 189 4.73 21.53 6.15
CA TYR A 189 3.79 20.48 5.76
C TYR A 189 3.80 19.26 6.69
N LYS A 190 4.97 18.89 7.23
CA LYS A 190 5.05 17.79 8.19
C LYS A 190 4.25 18.11 9.46
N THR A 191 4.43 19.30 9.99
CA THR A 191 3.72 19.78 11.19
C THR A 191 2.21 19.89 10.93
N ILE A 192 1.82 20.46 9.79
CA ILE A 192 0.43 20.56 9.33
C ILE A 192 -0.22 19.16 9.27
N GLY A 193 0.49 18.19 8.67
CA GLY A 193 0.01 16.80 8.58
C GLY A 193 -0.08 16.10 9.93
N MET A 194 0.84 16.38 10.86
CA MET A 194 0.77 15.85 12.22
C MET A 194 -0.47 16.36 12.96
N TYR A 195 -0.72 17.67 12.93
CA TYR A 195 -1.91 18.25 13.57
C TYR A 195 -3.21 17.73 12.95
N LEU A 196 -3.28 17.61 11.63
CA LEU A 196 -4.45 17.04 10.96
C LEU A 196 -4.70 15.60 11.42
N ASN A 197 -3.66 14.77 11.45
CA ASN A 197 -3.78 13.38 11.92
C ASN A 197 -4.25 13.31 13.37
N GLU A 198 -3.71 14.14 14.27
CA GLU A 198 -4.16 14.18 15.67
C GLU A 198 -5.65 14.51 15.79
N VAL A 199 -6.15 15.45 14.99
CA VAL A 199 -7.57 15.81 14.99
C VAL A 199 -8.42 14.68 14.42
N MET A 200 -7.98 14.06 13.31
CA MET A 200 -8.68 12.94 12.70
C MET A 200 -8.76 11.72 13.62
N GLU A 201 -7.70 11.43 14.39
CA GLU A 201 -7.69 10.31 15.33
C GLU A 201 -8.56 10.56 16.56
N LYS A 202 -8.62 11.81 17.05
CA LYS A 202 -9.47 12.19 18.19
C LYS A 202 -10.98 12.14 17.91
N GLN A 203 -11.40 12.20 16.64
CA GLN A 203 -12.82 12.10 16.27
C GLN A 203 -13.31 10.65 16.09
N VAL A 204 -12.40 9.67 16.12
CA VAL A 204 -12.72 8.24 15.92
C VAL A 204 -12.70 7.46 17.25
N GLY A 205 -12.34 8.10 18.37
CA GLY A 205 -12.42 7.55 19.73
C GLY A 205 -13.60 8.09 20.51
#